data_AF-A0A183Q2K9-F1
#
_entry.id   AF-A0A183Q2K9-F1
#
_cell.length_a   1.000
_cell.length_b   1.000
_cell.length_c   1.000
_cell.angle_alpha   90.00
_cell.angle_beta   90.00
_cell.angle_gamma   90.00
#
_symmetry.space_group_name_H-M   'P 1'
#
loop_
_entity.id
_entity.type
_entity.pdbx_description
1 polymer ?
#
loop_
_entity_poly.entity_id
_entity_poly.type
_entity_poly.pdbx_seq_one_letter_code
_entity_poly.pdbx_strand_id
1 'polypeptide(L)' 'MNPPDIEVAHTDLPIDVNPPTTEEIRMDIRQIKNGKASGPDNIPAEALTSDVE' A
#
# COMPACT_ATOMS: atom_id res chain seq x y z
N MET A 1 37.23 1.23 -11.09
CA MET A 1 35.96 1.95 -11.26
C MET A 1 35.17 1.72 -10.00
N ASN A 2 34.87 2.76 -9.23
CA ASN A 2 33.98 2.65 -8.06
C ASN A 2 32.54 2.76 -8.56
N PRO A 3 31.59 1.96 -8.03
CA PRO A 3 30.19 2.15 -8.40
C PRO A 3 29.71 3.54 -7.93
N PRO A 4 28.81 4.21 -8.68
CA PRO A 4 28.19 5.43 -8.22
C PRO A 4 27.36 5.14 -6.97
N ASP A 5 27.60 5.92 -5.91
CA ASP A 5 26.79 5.91 -4.69
C ASP A 5 25.43 6.52 -5.04
N ILE A 6 24.47 5.67 -5.39
CA ILE A 6 23.11 6.11 -5.67
C ILE A 6 22.43 6.25 -4.32
N GLU A 7 22.49 7.46 -3.76
CA GLU A 7 21.71 7.86 -2.60
C GLU A 7 20.24 7.83 -3.01
N VAL A 8 19.57 6.71 -2.72
CA VAL A 8 18.12 6.60 -2.89
C VAL A 8 17.54 7.59 -1.89
N ALA A 9 16.98 8.69 -2.39
CA ALA A 9 16.11 9.52 -1.57
C ALA A 9 14.96 8.61 -1.17
N HIS A 10 15.03 8.05 0.04
CA HIS A 10 13.91 7.41 0.68
C HIS A 10 12.82 8.47 0.64
N THR A 11 11.87 8.30 -0.29
CA THR A 11 10.66 9.08 -0.28
C THR A 11 9.94 8.54 0.94
N ASP A 12 10.28 9.11 2.08
CA ASP A 12 9.64 8.94 3.37
C ASP A 12 8.24 9.54 3.23
N LEU A 13 7.42 8.94 2.37
CA LEU A 13 5.99 9.12 2.43
C LEU A 13 5.64 8.47 3.77
N PRO A 14 5.29 9.26 4.80
CA PRO A 14 5.02 8.69 6.10
C PRO A 14 3.82 7.76 5.93
N ILE A 15 4.08 6.46 6.00
CA ILE A 15 3.02 5.48 6.11
C ILE A 15 2.35 5.78 7.43
N ASP A 16 1.04 6.00 7.42
CA ASP A 16 0.29 6.13 8.65
C ASP A 16 0.33 4.77 9.38
N VAL A 17 1.25 4.64 10.32
CA VAL A 17 1.46 3.45 11.14
C VAL A 17 0.47 3.37 12.30
N ASN A 18 -0.51 4.28 12.37
CA ASN A 18 -1.56 4.19 13.37
C ASN A 18 -2.42 2.94 13.09
N PRO A 19 -2.69 2.11 14.11
CA PRO A 19 -3.59 0.98 13.95
C PRO A 19 -4.96 1.46 13.49
N PRO A 20 -5.60 0.79 12.51
CA PRO A 20 -6.91 1.19 12.03
C PRO A 20 -7.93 1.11 13.17
N THR A 21 -8.84 2.08 13.20
CA THR A 21 -9.90 2.09 14.21
C THR A 21 -10.94 1.01 13.94
N THR A 22 -11.64 0.57 14.99
CA THR A 22 -12.77 -0.37 14.86
C THR A 22 -13.87 0.16 13.92
N GLU A 23 -14.02 1.48 13.79
CA GLU A 23 -14.99 2.09 12.88
C GLU A 23 -14.59 1.92 11.41
N GLU A 24 -13.34 2.21 11.07
CA GLU A 24 -12.78 2.01 9.71
C GLU A 24 -12.92 0.55 9.27
N ILE A 25 -12.53 -0.39 10.13
CA ILE A 25 -12.66 -1.83 9.84
C ILE A 25 -14.12 -2.21 9.56
N ARG A 26 -15.09 -1.70 10.34
CA ARG A 26 -16.52 -1.97 10.11
C ARG A 26 -17.02 -1.33 8.82
N MET A 27 -16.53 -0.14 8.48
CA MET A 27 -16.87 0.54 7.24
C MET A 27 -16.37 -0.25 6.04
N ASP A 28 -15.14 -0.74 6.08
CA ASP A 28 -14.54 -1.53 5.00
C ASP A 28 -15.23 -2.87 4.82
N ILE A 29 -15.54 -3.58 5.91
CA ILE A 29 -16.34 -4.82 5.84
C ILE A 29 -17.70 -4.56 5.17
N ARG A 30 -18.36 -3.43 5.49
CA ARG A 30 -19.63 -3.05 4.86
C ARG A 30 -19.45 -2.73 3.37
N GLN A 31 -18.37 -2.06 3.00
CA GLN A 31 -18.03 -1.74 1.60
C GLN A 31 -17.78 -3.01 0.77
N ILE A 32 -16.99 -3.96 1.31
CA ILE A 32 -16.72 -5.27 0.69
C ILE A 32 -18.03 -6.05 0.48
N LYS A 33 -18.89 -6.13 1.50
CA LYS A 33 -20.19 -6.81 1.41
C LYS A 33 -21.15 -6.16 0.40
N ASN A 34 -21.03 -4.85 0.20
CA ASN A 34 -21.86 -4.10 -0.74
C ASN A 34 -21.25 -4.06 -2.16
N GLY A 35 -20.18 -4.83 -2.43
CA GLY A 35 -19.53 -4.87 -3.74
C GLY A 35 -18.84 -3.57 -4.14
N LYS A 36 -18.69 -2.63 -3.20
CA LYS A 36 -18.02 -1.34 -3.39
C LYS A 36 -16.63 -1.45 -2.78
N ALA A 37 -15.81 -2.35 -3.30
CA ALA A 37 -14.41 -2.38 -2.92
C ALA A 37 -13.74 -1.13 -3.52
N SER A 38 -13.61 -0.06 -2.72
CA SER A 38 -12.56 0.92 -2.97
C SER A 38 -11.30 0.27 -2.44
N GLY A 39 -10.56 -0.41 -3.32
CA GLY A 39 -9.24 -0.94 -2.95
C GLY A 39 -8.37 0.21 -2.44
N PRO A 40 -7.45 -0.04 -1.49
CA PRO A 40 -6.56 1.00 -0.99
C PRO A 40 -5.72 1.60 -2.11
N ASP A 41 -5.48 0.84 -3.18
CA ASP A 41 -4.79 1.30 -4.36
C ASP A 41 -5.35 0.59 -5.59
N ASN A 42 -5.51 1.33 -6.68
CA ASN A 42 -5.84 0.79 -8.01
C ASN A 42 -4.64 0.04 -8.60
N ILE A 43 -3.96 -0.80 -7.81
CA ILE A 43 -2.76 -1.50 -8.27
C ILE A 43 -3.22 -2.66 -9.15
N PRO A 44 -2.90 -2.65 -10.46
CA PRO A 44 -3.16 -3.80 -11.30
C PRO A 44 -2.47 -5.01 -10.68
N ALA A 45 -3.11 -6.18 -10.76
CA ALA A 45 -2.57 -7.43 -10.23
C ALA A 45 -1.13 -7.74 -10.71
N GLU A 46 -0.70 -7.11 -11.81
CA GLU A 46 0.65 -7.11 -12.35
C GLU A 46 1.71 -6.59 -11.36
N ALA A 47 1.40 -5.59 -10.52
CA ALA A 47 2.37 -5.00 -9.59
C ALA A 47 2.58 -5.82 -8.29
N LEU A 48 1.73 -6.82 -8.00
CA LEU A 48 1.89 -7.72 -6.85
C LEU A 48 2.91 -8.85 -7.09
N THR A 49 3.56 -8.88 -8.26
CA THR A 49 4.47 -9.97 -8.64
C THR A 49 5.94 -9.57 -8.70
N SER A 50 6.29 -8.31 -8.41
CA SER A 50 7.66 -7.80 -8.60
C SER A 50 8.55 -7.81 -7.36
N ASP A 51 8.16 -8.46 -6.26
CA ASP A 51 8.96 -8.53 -5.03
C ASP A 51 9.39 -9.97 -4.70
N VAL A 52 9.97 -10.64 -5.70
CA VAL A 52 10.71 -11.90 -5.50
C VAL A 52 11.99 -11.84 -6.34
N GLU A 53 13.08 -11.37 -5.71
CA GLU A 53 14.45 -11.80 -6.03
C GLU A 53 15.04 -12.53 -4.81
#